data_AF-A0A133VLD2-F1
#
_entry.id   AF-A0A133VLD2-F1
#
_cell.length_a   1.000
_cell.length_b   1.000
_cell.length_c   1.000
_cell.angle_alpha   90.00
_cell.angle_beta   90.00
_cell.angle_gamma   90.00
#
_symmetry.space_group_name_H-M   'P 1'
#
loop_
_entity.id
_entity.type
_entity.pdbx_description
1 polymer ?
#
loop_
_entity_poly.entity_id
_entity_poly.type
_entity_poly.pdbx_seq_one_letter_code
_entity_poly.pdbx_strand_id
1 'polypeptide(L)'
;MPTTVKLDEERKKKLEKLLAKIYLEEGKKVSLQEALGRAVDTALEDDEFLRDLAELPPLEEDPAWKMLKKPKHWNIGDSSEDIDEHIYGDN
;
A
#
# COMPACT_ATOMS: atom_id res chain seq x y z
N MET A 1 -17.39 -2.93 23.86
CA MET A 1 -18.77 -2.75 23.36
C MET A 1 -18.83 -3.23 21.91
N PRO A 2 -19.86 -3.96 21.49
CA PRO A 2 -20.03 -4.30 20.07
C PRO A 2 -20.51 -3.07 19.30
N THR A 3 -19.76 -2.68 18.26
CA THR A 3 -20.12 -1.59 17.35
C THR A 3 -20.65 -2.19 16.05
N THR A 4 -21.81 -1.72 15.57
CA THR A 4 -22.37 -2.19 14.30
C THR A 4 -21.70 -1.48 13.13
N VAL A 5 -20.93 -2.21 12.34
CA VAL A 5 -20.32 -1.70 11.10
C VAL A 5 -21.23 -2.06 9.93
N LYS A 6 -21.63 -1.05 9.15
CA LYS A 6 -22.37 -1.26 7.90
C LYS A 6 -21.39 -1.62 6.80
N LEU A 7 -21.50 -2.84 6.28
CA LEU A 7 -20.75 -3.30 5.12
C LEU A 7 -21.67 -3.46 3.92
N ASP A 8 -21.17 -3.09 2.74
CA ASP A 8 -21.79 -3.45 1.48
C ASP A 8 -21.71 -4.95 1.24
N GLU A 9 -22.65 -5.47 0.45
CA GLU A 9 -22.82 -6.89 0.22
C GLU A 9 -21.59 -7.53 -0.47
N GLU A 10 -20.90 -6.78 -1.33
CA GLU A 10 -19.66 -7.24 -1.98
C GLU A 10 -18.52 -7.41 -0.97
N ARG A 11 -18.37 -6.46 -0.04
CA ARG A 11 -17.35 -6.50 1.02
C ARG A 11 -17.64 -7.64 2.00
N LYS A 12 -18.92 -7.87 2.33
CA LYS A 12 -19.36 -9.01 3.14
C LYS A 12 -18.99 -10.35 2.49
N LYS A 13 -19.24 -10.52 1.18
CA LYS A 13 -18.86 -11.74 0.45
C LYS A 13 -17.35 -12.01 0.45
N LYS A 14 -16.53 -10.96 0.32
CA LYS A 14 -15.06 -11.08 0.40
C LYS A 14 -14.62 -11.59 1.78
N LEU A 15 -15.20 -11.05 2.85
CA LEU A 15 -14.96 -11.51 4.22
C LEU A 15 -15.39 -12.96 4.45
N GLU A 16 -16.57 -13.35 3.97
CA GLU A 16 -17.05 -14.74 4.06
C GLU A 16 -16.12 -15.71 3.31
N LYS A 17 -15.63 -15.31 2.13
CA LYS A 17 -14.66 -16.10 1.35
C LYS A 17 -13.33 -16.26 2.10
N LEU A 18 -12.84 -15.20 2.76
CA LEU A 18 -11.63 -15.25 3.57
C LEU A 18 -11.78 -16.19 4.76
N LEU A 19 -12.92 -16.12 5.47
CA LEU A 19 -13.25 -17.04 6.55
C LEU A 19 -13.34 -18.50 6.07
N ALA A 20 -13.97 -18.74 4.92
CA ALA A 20 -14.05 -20.07 4.34
C ALA A 20 -12.67 -20.63 3.99
N LYS A 21 -11.76 -19.78 3.49
CA LYS A 21 -10.37 -20.17 3.21
C LYS A 21 -9.62 -20.56 4.49
N ILE A 22 -9.73 -19.75 5.54
CA ILE A 22 -9.12 -20.05 6.86
C ILE A 22 -9.69 -21.35 7.43
N TYR A 23 -11.01 -21.57 7.28
CA TYR A 23 -11.63 -22.81 7.71
C TYR A 23 -11.12 -24.04 6.95
N LEU A 24 -10.89 -23.91 5.64
CA LEU A 24 -10.34 -24.98 4.79
C LEU A 24 -8.87 -25.29 5.11
N GLU A 25 -8.06 -24.27 5.39
CA GLU A 25 -6.61 -24.42 5.63
C GLU A 25 -6.27 -24.80 7.08
N GLU A 26 -6.90 -24.16 8.08
CA GLU A 26 -6.59 -24.39 9.49
C GLU A 26 -7.61 -25.27 10.23
N GLY A 27 -8.76 -25.58 9.62
CA GLY A 27 -9.84 -26.36 10.26
C GLY A 27 -10.50 -25.66 11.45
N LYS A 28 -10.19 -24.38 11.69
CA LYS A 28 -10.71 -23.61 12.83
C LYS A 28 -11.89 -22.75 12.41
N LYS A 29 -13.00 -22.89 13.13
CA LYS A 29 -14.18 -22.04 12.96
C LYS A 29 -13.95 -20.70 13.66
N VAL A 30 -13.46 -19.72 12.93
CA VAL A 30 -13.31 -18.34 13.42
C VAL A 30 -14.62 -17.57 13.20
N SER A 31 -15.05 -16.80 14.21
CA SER A 31 -16.23 -15.94 14.07
C SER A 31 -15.89 -14.71 13.22
N LEU A 32 -16.88 -14.15 12.51
CA LEU A 32 -16.67 -12.95 11.69
C LEU A 32 -16.22 -11.76 12.54
N GLN A 33 -16.70 -11.65 13.78
CA GLN A 33 -16.29 -10.61 14.72
C GLN A 33 -14.82 -10.76 15.12
N GLU A 34 -14.34 -11.98 15.34
CA GLU A 34 -12.97 -12.25 15.78
C GLU A 34 -11.96 -12.10 14.64
N ALA A 35 -12.33 -12.52 13.43
CA ALA A 35 -11.53 -12.27 12.24
C ALA A 35 -11.43 -10.78 11.91
N LEU A 36 -12.55 -10.04 12.03
CA LEU A 36 -12.55 -8.60 11.83
C LEU A 36 -11.75 -7.88 12.91
N GLY A 37 -11.85 -8.31 14.17
CA GLY A 37 -11.04 -7.78 15.27
C GLY A 37 -9.54 -7.91 14.98
N ARG A 38 -9.08 -9.13 14.66
CA ARG A 38 -7.67 -9.35 14.30
C ARG A 38 -7.24 -8.58 13.06
N ALA A 39 -8.10 -8.49 12.04
CA ALA A 39 -7.79 -7.73 10.85
C ALA A 39 -7.62 -6.23 11.16
N VAL A 40 -8.45 -5.67 12.04
CA VAL A 40 -8.32 -4.28 12.50
C VAL A 40 -7.06 -4.10 13.34
N ASP A 41 -6.76 -5.02 14.25
CA ASP A 41 -5.57 -4.96 15.10
C ASP A 41 -4.28 -4.98 14.25
N THR A 42 -4.19 -5.90 13.28
CA THR A 42 -3.07 -5.95 12.33
C THR A 42 -3.01 -4.71 11.44
N ALA A 43 -4.15 -4.21 10.97
CA ALA A 43 -4.21 -3.01 10.15
C ALA A 43 -3.84 -1.73 10.91
N LEU A 44 -4.01 -1.69 12.24
CA LEU A 44 -3.56 -0.60 13.09
C LEU A 44 -2.05 -0.64 13.35
N GLU A 45 -1.43 -1.82 13.32
CA GLU A 45 0.01 -2.01 13.47
C GLU A 45 0.77 -1.76 12.16
N ASP A 46 0.09 -1.78 11.02
CA ASP A 46 0.69 -1.60 9.70
C ASP A 46 0.70 -0.13 9.26
N ASP A 47 1.91 0.45 9.22
CA ASP A 47 2.14 1.81 8.70
C ASP A 47 1.71 1.97 7.24
N GLU A 48 1.71 0.91 6.42
CA GLU A 48 1.20 0.97 5.04
C GLU A 48 -0.32 1.13 5.01
N PHE A 49 -1.03 0.41 5.87
CA PHE A 49 -2.49 0.55 5.97
C PHE A 49 -2.89 1.95 6.46
N LEU A 50 -2.13 2.53 7.38
CA LEU A 50 -2.31 3.92 7.80
C LEU A 50 -2.07 4.92 6.66
N ARG A 51 -1.10 4.67 5.78
CA ARG A 51 -0.83 5.49 4.58
C ARG A 51 -1.91 5.35 3.52
N ASP A 52 -2.49 4.16 3.35
CA ASP A 52 -3.59 3.95 2.41
C ASP A 52 -4.91 4.58 2.93
N LEU A 53 -5.11 4.59 4.25
CA LEU A 53 -6.27 5.21 4.88
C LEU A 53 -6.15 6.74 4.93
N ALA A 54 -4.94 7.24 5.20
CA ALA A 54 -4.60 8.64 5.06
C ALA A 54 -4.33 8.92 3.58
N GLU A 55 -5.40 8.98 2.76
CA GLU A 55 -5.39 9.36 1.34
C GLU A 55 -4.09 10.06 0.95
N LEU A 56 -3.26 9.39 0.14
CA LEU A 56 -1.96 9.88 -0.34
C LEU A 56 -2.01 11.40 -0.47
N PRO A 57 -1.10 12.15 0.18
CA PRO A 57 -1.09 13.60 0.03
C PRO A 57 -1.08 13.91 -1.48
N PRO A 58 -1.88 14.88 -1.95
CA PRO A 58 -1.95 15.19 -3.38
C PRO A 58 -0.55 15.29 -3.95
N LEU A 59 -0.30 14.81 -5.18
CA LEU A 59 1.04 14.77 -5.81
C LEU A 59 1.88 16.04 -5.58
N GLU A 60 1.24 17.20 -5.43
CA GLU A 60 1.87 18.49 -5.10
C GLU A 60 2.63 18.53 -3.76
N GLU A 61 2.27 17.69 -2.81
CA GLU A 61 2.87 17.59 -1.48
C GLU A 61 3.92 16.49 -1.35
N ASP A 62 3.98 15.57 -2.32
CA ASP A 62 4.98 14.50 -2.38
C ASP A 62 6.40 15.13 -2.36
N PRO A 63 7.28 14.69 -1.44
CA PRO A 63 8.66 15.16 -1.38
C PRO A 63 9.40 15.03 -2.72
N ALA A 64 9.22 13.93 -3.46
CA ALA A 64 9.81 13.71 -4.77
C ALA A 64 9.26 14.69 -5.81
N TRP A 65 7.97 15.02 -5.78
CA TRP A 65 7.37 16.01 -6.68
C TRP A 65 7.84 17.45 -6.39
N LYS A 66 7.98 17.81 -5.11
CA LYS A 66 8.59 19.08 -4.69
C LYS A 66 10.05 19.15 -5.13
N MET A 67 10.79 18.04 -5.08
CA MET A 67 12.17 17.95 -5.56
C MET A 67 12.30 18.08 -7.08
N LEU A 68 11.29 17.71 -7.88
CA LEU A 68 11.28 17.96 -9.33
C LEU A 68 11.16 19.46 -9.67
N LYS A 69 10.45 20.26 -8.86
CA LYS A 69 10.32 21.72 -9.08
C LYS A 69 11.59 22.50 -8.76
N LYS A 70 12.44 21.98 -7.87
CA LYS A 70 13.76 22.54 -7.53
C LYS A 70 14.76 21.39 -7.38
N PRO A 71 15.23 20.82 -8.50
CA PRO A 71 16.26 19.81 -8.44
C PRO A 71 17.49 20.44 -7.78
N LYS A 72 18.04 19.74 -6.80
CA LYS A 72 19.33 20.12 -6.23
C LYS A 72 20.32 20.04 -7.40
N HIS A 73 21.06 21.11 -7.68
CA HIS A 73 22.13 21.04 -8.66
C HIS A 73 23.35 20.44 -7.93
N TRP A 74 23.70 19.20 -8.28
CA TRP A 74 24.80 18.48 -7.60
C TRP A 74 26.17 18.99 -8.04
N ASN A 75 26.22 19.95 -8.97
CA ASN A 75 27.45 20.53 -9.54
C ASN A 75 28.37 19.47 -10.18
N ILE A 76 27.79 18.30 -10.47
CA ILE A 76 28.37 17.22 -11.24
C ILE A 76 27.78 17.39 -12.63
N GLY A 77 28.64 17.53 -13.65
CA GLY A 77 28.20 17.55 -15.04
C GLY A 77 27.48 16.25 -15.34
N ASP A 78 26.26 16.33 -15.84
CA ASP A 78 25.52 15.16 -16.27
C ASP A 78 26.17 14.62 -17.55
N SER A 79 26.61 13.37 -17.53
CA SER A 79 27.04 12.63 -18.74
C SER A 79 25.83 12.26 -19.61
N SER A 80 24.79 13.10 -19.66
CA SER A 80 23.58 12.85 -20.44
C SER A 80 23.89 12.71 -21.92
N GLU A 81 24.97 13.34 -22.38
CA GLU A 81 25.47 13.28 -23.76
C GLU A 81 26.17 11.94 -24.08
N ASP A 82 26.70 11.24 -23.06
CA ASP A 82 27.47 9.99 -23.20
C ASP A 82 26.64 8.74 -22.83
N ILE A 83 25.33 8.92 -22.59
CA ILE A 83 24.43 7.81 -22.21
C ILE A 83 24.45 6.74 -23.29
N ASP A 84 24.41 7.14 -24.56
CA ASP A 84 24.39 6.18 -25.66
C ASP A 84 25.69 5.37 -25.72
N GLU A 85 26.85 5.97 -25.46
CA GLU A 85 28.14 5.27 -25.39
C GLU A 85 28.20 4.28 -24.23
N HIS A 86 27.66 4.62 -23.06
CA HIS A 86 27.68 3.76 -21.88
C HIS A 86 26.65 2.64 -21.90
N ILE A 87 25.46 2.88 -22.47
CA ILE A 87 24.37 1.90 -22.50
C ILE A 87 24.49 0.98 -23.71
N TYR A 88 24.89 1.50 -24.87
CA TYR A 88 24.95 0.71 -26.09
C TYR A 88 26.36 0.22 -26.41
N GLY A 89 27.41 0.84 -25.85
CA GLY A 89 28.79 0.56 -26.22
C GLY A 89 29.09 1.05 -27.63
N ASP A 90 30.24 1.68 -27.83
CA ASP A 90 30.76 1.97 -29.16
C ASP A 90 30.68 0.72 -30.07
N ASN A 91 30.18 0.92 -31.29
CA ASN A 91 30.05 -0.11 -32.32
C ASN A 91 31.40 -0.56 -32.88
#